data_AF-A0AB34JIA4-F1
#
_entry.id   AF-A0AB34JIA4-F1
#
_cell.length_a   1.000
_cell.length_b   1.000
_cell.length_c   1.000
_cell.angle_alpha   90.00
_cell.angle_beta   90.00
_cell.angle_gamma   90.00
#
_symmetry.space_group_name_H-M   'P 1'
#
loop_
_entity.id
_entity.type
_entity.pdbx_description
1 polymer ?
#
loop_
_entity_poly.entity_id
_entity_poly.type
_entity_poly.pdbx_seq_one_letter_code
_entity_poly.pdbx_strand_id
1 'polypeptide(L)'
;MVWLLLGWALASLPSPRRTSRAPLRPVRTLQRELILSGERATQLLCWPYVKGEACDCAQRKAHLFAHCCGAALSHALGVGDGCRWIDCRKPHPRGVVEQLSAWHAAARAPADDSAASAAPLLAPCRSVRTATGVAPPPRCTVPARAVAARMERHADESEYVFRLLREPFFASLLRAQPTRRLLAQRGAIKEVCEAYAAVAQVRGLLWQAGRAEAAANGAGLTVLDVCSGKGLTSVLLRRALPEARVVMFDLNGEMELSHLALDPRLDFVLLDLFSREAPAILHERLEGSTVGVAVGTHLCGALSSRFISLAASLEGIDAFTLCPCCLKGSLGHQVKRRAKQLGRSNYDVLVESLAEVCVHELQTAVCDDVAARSWKRERWHALENRDVLRLSSDPEMLSPKNSFISIVKGDGAPQL
;
A
#
# COMPACT_ATOMS: atom_id res chain seq x y z
N MET A 1 -39.14 43.87 -37.53
CA MET A 1 -39.53 42.66 -36.79
C MET A 1 -38.44 42.30 -35.80
N VAL A 2 -38.76 42.55 -34.52
CA VAL A 2 -38.23 41.95 -33.28
C VAL A 2 -36.71 41.96 -33.05
N TRP A 3 -36.24 43.08 -32.49
CA TRP A 3 -35.20 43.10 -31.46
C TRP A 3 -35.85 42.76 -30.11
N LEU A 4 -35.31 41.79 -29.37
CA LEU A 4 -35.83 41.38 -28.06
C LEU A 4 -34.83 41.71 -26.95
N LEU A 5 -35.33 42.58 -26.07
CA LEU A 5 -34.79 43.02 -24.78
C LEU A 5 -34.59 41.85 -23.81
N LEU A 6 -33.49 41.86 -23.07
CA LEU A 6 -33.40 41.22 -21.75
C LEU A 6 -32.43 42.01 -20.87
N GLY A 7 -32.99 42.96 -20.12
CA GLY A 7 -32.34 43.58 -18.97
C GLY A 7 -32.50 42.67 -17.75
N TRP A 8 -31.39 42.36 -17.07
CA TRP A 8 -31.39 41.70 -15.77
C TRP A 8 -30.64 42.55 -14.75
N ALA A 9 -31.31 42.75 -13.63
CA ALA A 9 -30.93 43.59 -12.52
C ALA A 9 -29.69 43.07 -11.79
N LEU A 10 -28.74 43.96 -11.54
CA LEU A 10 -27.65 43.75 -10.58
C LEU A 10 -28.21 43.89 -9.16
N ALA A 11 -28.54 42.76 -8.53
CA ALA A 11 -28.80 42.70 -7.11
C ALA A 11 -27.45 42.71 -6.34
N SER A 12 -27.30 43.69 -5.46
CA SER A 12 -26.15 43.88 -4.59
C SER A 12 -25.90 42.65 -3.71
N LEU A 13 -24.75 42.00 -3.87
CA LEU A 13 -24.30 40.94 -2.99
C LEU A 13 -23.91 41.50 -1.61
N PRO A 14 -24.31 40.87 -0.50
CA PRO A 14 -23.95 41.30 0.84
C PRO A 14 -22.45 41.06 1.11
N SER A 15 -21.80 42.07 1.66
CA SER A 15 -20.39 42.04 2.07
C SER A 15 -20.12 40.90 3.08
N PRO A 16 -19.07 40.08 2.88
CA PRO A 16 -18.76 38.98 3.78
C PRO A 16 -18.38 39.51 5.16
N ARG A 17 -19.16 39.11 6.18
CA ARG A 17 -18.85 39.38 7.59
C ARG A 17 -17.49 38.79 7.94
N ARG A 18 -16.53 39.65 8.29
CA ARG A 18 -15.25 39.29 8.92
C ARG A 18 -15.55 38.52 10.20
N THR A 19 -15.46 37.20 10.16
CA THR A 19 -15.38 36.37 11.36
C THR A 19 -13.96 36.51 11.90
N SER A 20 -13.82 37.04 13.12
CA SER A 20 -12.55 37.07 13.82
C SER A 20 -12.12 35.62 14.07
N ARG A 21 -11.08 35.18 13.35
CA ARG A 21 -10.45 33.87 13.60
C ARG A 21 -9.88 33.88 15.02
N ALA A 22 -10.40 33.01 15.87
CA ALA A 22 -9.77 32.70 17.14
C ALA A 22 -8.29 32.33 16.89
N PRO A 23 -7.36 32.76 17.76
CA PRO A 23 -5.94 32.47 17.59
C PRO A 23 -5.75 30.95 17.46
N LEU A 24 -5.08 30.55 16.37
CA LEU A 24 -4.71 29.16 16.12
C LEU A 24 -3.95 28.66 17.35
N ARG A 25 -4.47 27.62 18.01
CA ARG A 25 -3.72 26.94 19.08
C ARG A 25 -2.37 26.53 18.50
N PRO A 26 -1.26 26.74 19.22
CA PRO A 26 0.07 26.34 18.75
C PRO A 26 0.01 24.87 18.34
N VAL A 27 0.45 24.60 17.10
CA VAL A 27 0.58 23.25 16.57
C VAL A 27 1.50 22.52 17.53
N ARG A 28 0.94 21.56 18.29
CA ARG A 28 1.73 20.72 19.18
C ARG A 28 2.79 20.04 18.31
N THR A 29 4.06 20.31 18.62
CA THR A 29 5.19 19.60 18.05
C THR A 29 4.95 18.11 18.23
N LEU A 30 4.80 17.40 17.10
CA LEU A 30 4.64 15.95 17.11
C LEU A 30 5.88 15.34 17.75
N GLN A 31 5.71 14.68 18.89
CA GLN A 31 6.78 13.85 19.43
C GLN A 31 7.06 12.75 18.41
N ARG A 32 8.33 12.59 18.03
CA ARG A 32 8.77 11.47 17.20
C ARG A 32 8.67 10.19 18.04
N GLU A 33 8.19 9.11 17.43
CA GLU A 33 8.15 7.78 18.08
C GLU A 33 9.58 7.37 18.47
N LEU A 34 9.72 6.78 19.67
CA LEU A 34 11.00 6.26 20.15
C LEU A 34 11.44 5.08 19.26
N ILE A 35 12.69 5.11 18.81
CA ILE A 35 13.33 4.04 18.05
C ILE A 35 14.50 3.49 18.87
N LEU A 36 14.50 2.17 19.13
CA LEU A 36 15.55 1.46 19.84
C LEU A 36 16.25 0.50 18.86
N SER A 37 17.52 0.75 18.57
CA SER A 37 18.32 -0.02 17.59
C SER A 37 17.60 -0.30 16.26
N GLY A 38 16.93 0.72 15.71
CA GLY A 38 16.20 0.63 14.45
C GLY A 38 14.84 -0.07 14.53
N GLU A 39 14.33 -0.38 15.73
CA GLU A 39 13.00 -0.93 15.97
C GLU A 39 12.10 0.12 16.64
N ARG A 40 10.84 0.22 16.20
CA ARG A 40 9.86 1.10 16.85
C ARG A 40 9.53 0.59 18.24
N ALA A 41 9.63 1.45 19.25
CA ALA A 41 9.39 1.06 20.64
C ALA A 41 8.02 0.41 20.87
N THR A 42 6.98 0.84 20.14
CA THR A 42 5.64 0.22 20.24
C THR A 42 5.56 -1.21 19.70
N GLN A 43 6.47 -1.61 18.81
CA GLN A 43 6.53 -2.98 18.28
C GLN A 43 7.24 -3.95 19.22
N LEU A 44 8.10 -3.42 20.10
CA LEU A 44 8.82 -4.19 21.11
C LEU A 44 7.93 -4.62 22.27
N LEU A 45 6.80 -3.95 22.53
CA LEU A 45 5.87 -4.33 23.60
C LEU A 45 4.93 -5.47 23.19
N CYS A 46 4.71 -6.41 24.11
CA CYS A 46 3.67 -7.42 23.99
C CYS A 46 2.30 -6.82 24.38
N TRP A 47 1.57 -6.30 23.39
CA TRP A 47 0.26 -5.67 23.64
C TRP A 47 -0.80 -6.58 24.28
N PRO A 48 -0.89 -7.90 23.96
CA PRO A 48 -1.76 -8.81 24.71
C PRO A 48 -1.38 -8.85 26.20
N TYR A 49 -0.09 -8.96 26.53
CA TYR A 49 0.38 -8.93 27.92
C TYR A 49 0.04 -7.60 28.63
N VAL A 50 0.23 -6.46 27.96
CA VAL A 50 -0.18 -5.14 28.47
C VAL A 50 -1.68 -5.10 28.78
N LYS A 51 -2.51 -5.81 28.01
CA LYS A 51 -3.96 -5.90 28.28
C LYS A 51 -4.30 -6.90 29.39
N GLY A 52 -3.35 -7.73 29.84
CA GLY A 52 -3.60 -8.84 30.74
C GLY A 52 -4.14 -10.09 30.04
N GLU A 53 -3.94 -10.20 28.74
CA GLU A 53 -4.37 -11.33 27.91
C GLU A 53 -3.21 -12.32 27.75
N ALA A 54 -3.54 -13.59 27.57
CA ALA A 54 -2.56 -14.59 27.16
C ALA A 54 -1.94 -14.22 25.81
N CYS A 55 -0.65 -14.54 25.63
CA CYS A 55 0.07 -14.26 24.41
C CYS A 55 0.93 -15.45 23.99
N ASP A 56 1.19 -15.56 22.70
CA ASP A 56 1.97 -16.61 22.05
C ASP A 56 3.32 -16.08 21.55
N CYS A 57 3.73 -14.89 21.97
CA CYS A 57 4.91 -14.23 21.40
C CYS A 57 6.24 -14.91 21.78
N ALA A 58 6.21 -15.93 22.65
CA ALA A 58 7.37 -16.69 23.11
C ALA A 58 8.47 -15.79 23.69
N GLN A 59 8.08 -14.76 24.46
CA GLN A 59 8.99 -13.77 25.08
C GLN A 59 9.84 -12.98 24.08
N ARG A 60 9.52 -13.02 22.77
CA ARG A 60 10.19 -12.20 21.74
C ARG A 60 9.87 -10.70 21.86
N LYS A 61 8.87 -10.36 22.67
CA LYS A 61 8.45 -8.99 22.96
C LYS A 61 8.51 -8.74 24.46
N ALA A 62 8.68 -7.49 24.84
CA ALA A 62 8.71 -7.03 26.21
C ALA A 62 7.36 -7.29 26.90
N HIS A 63 7.38 -8.19 27.89
CA HIS A 63 6.27 -8.42 28.81
C HIS A 63 6.36 -7.43 29.98
N LEU A 64 6.19 -6.15 29.67
CA LEU A 64 6.20 -5.06 30.63
C LEU A 64 4.78 -4.48 30.76
N PHE A 65 4.52 -3.79 31.87
CA PHE A 65 3.32 -2.96 32.06
C PHE A 65 1.98 -3.70 31.95
N ALA A 66 1.87 -4.89 32.55
CA ALA A 66 0.62 -5.63 32.62
C ALA A 66 -0.52 -4.75 33.17
N HIS A 67 -1.69 -4.84 32.54
CA HIS A 67 -2.93 -4.10 32.84
C HIS A 67 -2.82 -2.56 32.79
N CYS A 68 -1.72 -1.99 32.28
CA CYS A 68 -1.55 -0.55 32.19
C CYS A 68 -2.40 0.07 31.05
N CYS A 69 -2.58 1.38 31.10
CA CYS A 69 -3.30 2.11 30.06
C CYS A 69 -2.47 2.16 28.77
N GLY A 70 -2.91 1.45 27.73
CA GLY A 70 -2.21 1.42 26.44
C GLY A 70 -2.07 2.80 25.77
N ALA A 71 -3.02 3.72 26.00
CA ALA A 71 -2.94 5.09 25.49
C ALA A 71 -1.87 5.93 26.20
N ALA A 72 -1.69 5.73 27.51
CA ALA A 72 -0.61 6.37 28.27
C ALA A 72 0.76 5.81 27.85
N LEU A 73 0.85 4.48 27.69
CA LEU A 73 2.07 3.81 27.21
C LEU A 73 2.47 4.27 25.81
N SER A 74 1.53 4.28 24.86
CA SER A 74 1.81 4.72 23.49
C SER A 74 2.35 6.15 23.49
N HIS A 75 1.74 7.04 24.28
CA HIS A 75 2.17 8.44 24.36
C HIS A 75 3.55 8.60 24.98
N ALA A 76 3.86 7.85 26.04
CA ALA A 76 5.20 7.84 26.62
C ALA A 76 6.27 7.35 25.63
N LEU A 77 5.89 6.53 24.63
CA LEU A 77 6.75 6.08 23.54
C LEU A 77 6.75 7.01 22.31
N GLY A 78 6.18 8.21 22.43
CA GLY A 78 6.09 9.20 21.35
C GLY A 78 4.98 8.91 20.33
N VAL A 79 4.00 8.07 20.67
CA VAL A 79 2.87 7.71 19.79
C VAL A 79 1.52 8.12 20.39
N GLY A 80 0.81 9.00 19.69
CA GLY A 80 -0.56 9.38 20.06
C GLY A 80 -0.65 10.44 21.16
N ASP A 81 -1.89 10.77 21.54
CA ASP A 81 -2.21 11.98 22.30
C ASP A 81 -2.27 11.78 23.83
N GLY A 82 -1.88 10.61 24.33
CA GLY A 82 -2.01 10.25 25.74
C GLY A 82 -3.40 9.76 26.13
N CYS A 83 -3.52 9.28 27.37
CA CYS A 83 -4.82 8.95 27.95
C CYS A 83 -5.61 10.24 28.19
N ARG A 84 -6.79 10.35 27.58
CA ARG A 84 -7.68 11.52 27.70
C ARG A 84 -8.82 11.31 28.70
N TRP A 85 -8.90 10.13 29.30
CA TRP A 85 -9.94 9.79 30.25
C TRP A 85 -9.54 10.31 31.62
N ILE A 86 -10.29 11.31 32.10
CA ILE A 86 -10.09 11.91 33.43
C ILE A 86 -10.18 10.80 34.51
N ASP A 87 -11.10 9.86 34.33
CA ASP A 87 -11.33 8.73 35.25
C ASP A 87 -10.76 7.41 34.73
N CYS A 88 -9.58 7.43 34.10
CA CYS A 88 -8.95 6.20 33.64
C CYS A 88 -8.60 5.31 34.84
N ARG A 89 -9.26 4.15 34.96
CA ARG A 89 -9.00 3.18 36.03
C ARG A 89 -7.73 2.34 35.83
N LYS A 90 -7.08 2.44 34.67
CA LYS A 90 -5.87 1.68 34.36
C LYS A 90 -4.62 2.46 34.81
N PRO A 91 -3.59 1.81 35.38
CA PRO A 91 -2.36 2.48 35.78
C PRO A 91 -1.66 3.21 34.61
N HIS A 92 -1.10 4.37 34.92
CA HIS A 92 -0.24 5.15 34.01
C HIS A 92 1.21 5.03 34.47
N PRO A 93 1.97 4.04 33.96
CA PRO A 93 3.32 3.78 34.44
C PRO A 93 4.26 4.96 34.11
N ARG A 94 5.15 5.27 35.04
CA ARG A 94 6.27 6.21 34.85
C ARG A 94 7.51 5.45 34.38
N GLY A 95 8.43 6.14 33.72
CA GLY A 95 9.71 5.55 33.31
C GLY A 95 9.57 4.51 32.19
N VAL A 96 8.61 4.69 31.28
CA VAL A 96 8.28 3.70 30.23
C VAL A 96 9.45 3.54 29.26
N VAL A 97 10.08 4.65 28.88
CA VAL A 97 11.21 4.68 27.94
C VAL A 97 12.41 3.96 28.54
N GLU A 98 12.72 4.23 29.80
CA GLU A 98 13.85 3.69 30.54
C GLU A 98 13.69 2.17 30.73
N GLN A 99 12.52 1.72 31.17
CA GLN A 99 12.24 0.30 31.37
C GLN A 99 12.28 -0.49 30.06
N LEU A 100 11.70 0.05 28.98
CA LEU A 100 11.73 -0.62 27.67
C LEU A 100 13.15 -0.62 27.08
N SER A 101 13.90 0.47 27.25
CA SER A 101 15.30 0.55 26.80
C SER A 101 16.18 -0.43 27.55
N ALA A 102 16.00 -0.57 28.87
CA ALA A 102 16.70 -1.54 29.70
C ALA A 102 16.39 -2.99 29.28
N TRP A 103 15.10 -3.31 29.06
CA TRP A 103 14.71 -4.62 28.54
C TRP A 103 15.34 -4.89 27.17
N HIS A 104 15.31 -3.92 26.26
CA HIS A 104 15.85 -4.07 24.92
C HIS A 104 17.38 -4.27 24.93
N ALA A 105 18.09 -3.55 25.81
CA ALA A 105 19.52 -3.73 26.02
C ALA A 105 19.83 -5.12 26.58
N ALA A 106 19.08 -5.58 27.59
CA ALA A 106 19.27 -6.91 28.17
C ALA A 106 18.96 -8.04 27.16
N ALA A 107 17.91 -7.90 26.36
CA ALA A 107 17.53 -8.88 25.33
C ALA A 107 18.56 -8.98 24.19
N ARG A 108 19.43 -7.98 24.03
CA ARG A 108 20.50 -7.95 23.03
C ARG A 108 21.90 -8.06 23.63
N ALA A 109 22.03 -8.16 24.95
CA ALA A 109 23.31 -8.45 25.55
C ALA A 109 23.77 -9.81 24.98
N PRO A 110 25.02 -9.90 24.47
CA PRO A 110 25.56 -11.20 24.10
C PRO A 110 25.42 -12.10 25.33
N ALA A 111 24.76 -13.24 25.17
CA ALA A 111 24.67 -14.21 26.24
C ALA A 111 26.10 -14.55 26.63
N ASP A 112 26.46 -14.35 27.91
CA ASP A 112 27.78 -14.75 28.42
C ASP A 112 28.01 -16.21 28.02
N ASP A 113 29.04 -16.46 27.20
CA ASP A 113 29.35 -17.73 26.51
C ASP A 113 29.69 -18.90 27.46
N SER A 114 29.43 -18.78 28.76
CA SER A 114 29.79 -19.78 29.78
C SER A 114 28.81 -20.95 29.92
N ALA A 115 27.71 -20.97 29.16
CA ALA A 115 26.81 -22.11 29.10
C ALA A 115 26.27 -22.32 27.67
N ALA A 116 27.16 -22.69 26.75
CA ALA A 116 26.81 -23.21 25.43
C ALA A 116 26.14 -24.59 25.54
N SER A 117 24.95 -24.64 26.13
CA SER A 117 23.94 -25.63 25.79
C SER A 117 23.25 -25.11 24.54
N ALA A 118 23.49 -25.77 23.41
CA ALA A 118 22.99 -25.45 22.07
C ALA A 118 21.53 -24.98 22.07
N ALA A 119 21.32 -23.68 22.25
CA ALA A 119 20.10 -23.02 21.85
C ALA A 119 20.15 -22.95 20.31
N PRO A 120 19.08 -23.35 19.61
CA PRO A 120 19.11 -23.41 18.17
C PRO A 120 19.38 -22.00 17.64
N LEU A 121 20.45 -21.88 16.85
CA LEU A 121 20.70 -20.75 15.97
C LEU A 121 19.36 -20.30 15.39
N LEU A 122 19.06 -19.01 15.56
CA LEU A 122 17.89 -18.34 15.01
C LEU A 122 17.55 -18.96 13.67
N ALA A 123 16.46 -19.74 13.65
CA ALA A 123 16.01 -20.38 12.43
C ALA A 123 15.89 -19.28 11.37
N PRO A 124 16.49 -19.45 10.17
CA PRO A 124 16.36 -18.48 9.10
C PRO A 124 14.88 -18.11 8.97
N CYS A 125 14.58 -16.81 8.90
CA CYS A 125 13.23 -16.33 8.67
C CYS A 125 12.62 -17.18 7.55
N ARG A 126 11.59 -17.97 7.90
CA ARG A 126 10.82 -18.83 6.98
C ARG A 126 10.03 -18.00 5.95
N SER A 127 10.42 -16.74 5.71
CA SER A 127 9.66 -15.73 4.98
C SER A 127 9.58 -16.03 3.49
N VAL A 128 10.59 -16.63 2.87
CA VAL A 128 10.51 -16.93 1.42
C VAL A 128 10.04 -18.37 1.19
N ARG A 129 8.72 -18.57 1.15
CA ARG A 129 8.12 -19.78 0.55
C ARG A 129 7.75 -19.48 -0.89
N THR A 130 8.45 -20.08 -1.84
CA THR A 130 7.99 -20.16 -3.22
C THR A 130 6.88 -21.21 -3.33
N ALA A 131 5.95 -21.04 -4.26
CA ALA A 131 4.71 -21.83 -4.36
C ALA A 131 4.89 -23.32 -4.71
N THR A 132 6.10 -23.88 -4.61
CA THR A 132 6.48 -25.22 -5.08
C THR A 132 6.06 -26.37 -4.16
N GLY A 133 5.21 -26.15 -3.16
CA GLY A 133 4.75 -27.19 -2.21
C GLY A 133 3.26 -27.19 -1.88
N VAL A 134 2.41 -26.60 -2.74
CA VAL A 134 0.98 -26.41 -2.43
C VAL A 134 0.20 -27.72 -2.68
N ALA A 135 -0.63 -28.10 -1.69
CA ALA A 135 -1.59 -29.19 -1.82
C ALA A 135 -2.45 -29.04 -3.10
N PRO A 136 -2.91 -30.14 -3.73
CA PRO A 136 -3.72 -30.05 -4.94
C PRO A 136 -4.92 -29.14 -4.70
N PRO A 137 -5.20 -28.19 -5.62
CA PRO A 137 -6.23 -27.21 -5.38
C PRO A 137 -7.62 -27.83 -5.26
N PRO A 138 -8.48 -27.30 -4.39
CA PRO A 138 -9.87 -27.71 -4.32
C PRO A 138 -10.55 -27.60 -5.69
N ARG A 139 -11.33 -28.64 -6.03
CA ARG A 139 -12.10 -28.71 -7.27
C ARG A 139 -13.07 -27.53 -7.38
N CYS A 140 -12.93 -26.68 -8.41
CA CYS A 140 -13.98 -25.73 -8.80
C CYS A 140 -15.19 -26.48 -9.34
N THR A 141 -16.33 -26.38 -8.65
CA THR A 141 -17.61 -26.99 -9.02
C THR A 141 -18.45 -26.12 -9.96
N VAL A 142 -18.13 -24.82 -10.07
CA VAL A 142 -18.87 -23.89 -10.94
C VAL A 142 -18.46 -24.11 -12.41
N PRO A 143 -19.41 -24.42 -13.31
CA PRO A 143 -19.11 -24.60 -14.73
C PRO A 143 -18.62 -23.31 -15.40
N ALA A 144 -17.75 -23.43 -16.40
CA ALA A 144 -17.23 -22.28 -17.18
C ALA A 144 -18.36 -21.40 -17.74
N ARG A 145 -19.38 -22.00 -18.35
CA ARG A 145 -20.57 -21.30 -18.87
C ARG A 145 -21.30 -20.47 -17.83
N ALA A 146 -21.34 -20.93 -16.57
CA ALA A 146 -22.03 -20.22 -15.50
C ALA A 146 -21.22 -19.00 -15.03
N VAL A 147 -19.88 -19.10 -15.03
CA VAL A 147 -18.99 -17.96 -14.77
C VAL A 147 -19.09 -16.93 -15.89
N ALA A 148 -19.05 -17.37 -17.16
CA ALA A 148 -19.21 -16.50 -18.33
C ALA A 148 -20.55 -15.77 -18.32
N ALA A 149 -21.67 -16.49 -18.19
CA ALA A 149 -23.01 -15.90 -18.13
C ALA A 149 -23.18 -14.93 -16.96
N ARG A 150 -22.45 -15.13 -15.85
CA ARG A 150 -22.43 -14.16 -14.73
C ARG A 150 -21.69 -12.88 -15.12
N MET A 151 -20.53 -12.98 -15.75
CA MET A 151 -19.78 -11.82 -16.24
C MET A 151 -20.60 -11.06 -17.29
N GLU A 152 -21.24 -11.76 -18.23
CA GLU A 152 -22.12 -11.18 -19.26
C GLU A 152 -23.25 -10.33 -18.67
N ARG A 153 -23.89 -10.78 -17.57
CA ARG A 153 -24.94 -9.99 -16.88
C ARG A 153 -24.44 -8.65 -16.32
N HIS A 154 -23.14 -8.49 -16.12
CA HIS A 154 -22.52 -7.26 -15.61
C HIS A 154 -21.73 -6.50 -16.68
N ALA A 155 -21.77 -6.93 -17.94
CA ALA A 155 -21.05 -6.27 -19.02
C ALA A 155 -21.53 -4.83 -19.25
N ASP A 156 -22.84 -4.58 -19.13
CA ASP A 156 -23.41 -3.24 -19.30
C ASP A 156 -23.19 -2.33 -18.08
N GLU A 157 -22.77 -2.90 -16.95
CA GLU A 157 -22.48 -2.15 -15.72
C GLU A 157 -21.02 -1.68 -15.65
N SER A 158 -20.10 -2.30 -16.40
CA SER A 158 -18.67 -1.94 -16.37
C SER A 158 -17.98 -2.24 -17.68
N GLU A 159 -17.32 -1.22 -18.24
CA GLU A 159 -16.51 -1.37 -19.45
C GLU A 159 -15.41 -2.43 -19.27
N TYR A 160 -14.85 -2.59 -18.07
CA TYR A 160 -13.81 -3.60 -17.81
C TYR A 160 -14.32 -5.03 -17.88
N VAL A 161 -15.53 -5.29 -17.40
CA VAL A 161 -16.15 -6.62 -17.53
C VAL A 161 -16.47 -6.90 -18.99
N PHE A 162 -17.03 -5.92 -19.70
CA PHE A 162 -17.27 -6.01 -21.14
C PHE A 162 -15.98 -6.29 -21.93
N ARG A 163 -14.90 -5.55 -21.63
CA ARG A 163 -13.58 -5.76 -22.27
C ARG A 163 -13.06 -7.17 -21.99
N LEU A 164 -13.08 -7.63 -20.73
CA LEU A 164 -12.63 -8.98 -20.38
C LEU A 164 -13.32 -10.06 -21.20
N LEU A 165 -14.65 -9.97 -21.39
CA LEU A 165 -15.41 -10.95 -22.17
C LEU A 165 -14.95 -11.06 -23.63
N ARG A 166 -14.33 -10.01 -24.18
CA ARG A 166 -13.85 -9.94 -25.57
C ARG A 166 -12.37 -10.26 -25.71
N GLU A 167 -11.65 -10.45 -24.61
CA GLU A 167 -10.25 -10.82 -24.66
C GLU A 167 -10.05 -12.23 -25.21
N PRO A 168 -9.04 -12.46 -26.08
CA PRO A 168 -8.77 -13.78 -26.62
C PRO A 168 -8.39 -14.80 -25.55
N PHE A 169 -7.87 -14.34 -24.40
CA PHE A 169 -7.49 -15.22 -23.29
C PHE A 169 -8.64 -15.56 -22.34
N PHE A 170 -9.82 -14.91 -22.42
CA PHE A 170 -10.90 -15.13 -21.44
C PHE A 170 -11.38 -16.59 -21.41
N ALA A 171 -11.59 -17.20 -22.59
CA ALA A 171 -11.95 -18.61 -22.69
C ALA A 171 -10.89 -19.52 -22.04
N SER A 172 -9.60 -19.17 -22.15
CA SER A 172 -8.52 -19.93 -21.52
C SER A 172 -8.55 -19.83 -19.99
N LEU A 173 -8.87 -18.66 -19.43
CA LEU A 173 -9.05 -18.45 -17.99
C LEU A 173 -10.19 -19.33 -17.44
N LEU A 174 -11.27 -19.50 -18.22
CA LEU A 174 -12.39 -20.34 -17.80
C LEU A 174 -12.14 -21.84 -17.99
N ARG A 175 -11.28 -22.25 -18.93
CA ARG A 175 -10.93 -23.67 -19.12
C ARG A 175 -10.12 -24.19 -17.94
N ALA A 176 -9.10 -23.46 -17.52
CA ALA A 176 -8.26 -23.86 -16.40
C ALA A 176 -9.02 -23.72 -15.07
N GLN A 177 -9.06 -24.80 -14.30
CA GLN A 177 -9.86 -24.89 -13.09
C GLN A 177 -9.43 -23.89 -12.00
N PRO A 178 -8.12 -23.69 -11.72
CA PRO A 178 -7.67 -22.72 -10.74
C PRO A 178 -8.11 -21.28 -11.04
N THR A 179 -7.91 -20.81 -12.28
CA THR A 179 -8.31 -19.45 -12.72
C THR A 179 -9.83 -19.31 -12.77
N ARG A 180 -10.56 -20.34 -13.24
CA ARG A 180 -12.03 -20.33 -13.19
C ARG A 180 -12.54 -20.16 -11.77
N ARG A 181 -11.89 -20.79 -10.78
CA ARG A 181 -12.27 -20.67 -9.38
C ARG A 181 -12.08 -19.26 -8.85
N LEU A 182 -10.98 -18.59 -9.22
CA LEU A 182 -10.75 -17.19 -8.89
C LEU A 182 -11.90 -16.32 -9.43
N LEU A 183 -12.29 -16.52 -10.68
CA LEU A 183 -13.40 -15.82 -11.33
C LEU A 183 -14.79 -16.26 -10.86
N ALA A 184 -14.93 -17.37 -10.14
CA ALA A 184 -16.20 -17.90 -9.63
C ALA A 184 -16.58 -17.31 -8.25
N GLN A 185 -15.66 -16.62 -7.57
CA GLN A 185 -15.88 -16.10 -6.22
C GLN A 185 -16.98 -15.03 -6.18
N ARG A 186 -17.55 -14.84 -4.99
CA ARG A 186 -18.47 -13.73 -4.70
C ARG A 186 -17.65 -12.45 -4.65
N GLY A 187 -17.89 -11.51 -5.55
CA GLY A 187 -17.11 -10.28 -5.69
C GLY A 187 -16.17 -10.25 -6.90
N ALA A 188 -16.04 -11.35 -7.66
CA ALA A 188 -15.15 -11.42 -8.81
C ALA A 188 -15.39 -10.30 -9.85
N ILE A 189 -16.62 -9.85 -10.03
CA ILE A 189 -16.95 -8.72 -10.92
C ILE A 189 -16.17 -7.46 -10.51
N LYS A 190 -16.27 -7.09 -9.23
CA LYS A 190 -15.58 -5.95 -8.66
C LYS A 190 -14.06 -6.13 -8.73
N GLU A 191 -13.56 -7.32 -8.37
CA GLU A 191 -12.12 -7.61 -8.42
C GLU A 191 -11.58 -7.54 -9.86
N VAL A 192 -12.34 -7.98 -10.87
CA VAL A 192 -11.98 -7.83 -12.29
C VAL A 192 -11.86 -6.35 -12.66
N CYS A 193 -12.82 -5.52 -12.24
CA CYS A 193 -12.78 -4.08 -12.52
C CYS A 193 -11.54 -3.44 -11.90
N GLU A 194 -11.24 -3.77 -10.65
CA GLU A 194 -10.06 -3.26 -9.92
C GLU A 194 -8.74 -3.71 -10.54
N ALA A 195 -8.68 -4.97 -10.97
CA ALA A 195 -7.52 -5.52 -11.67
C ALA A 195 -7.29 -4.86 -13.04
N TYR A 196 -8.35 -4.64 -13.83
CA TYR A 196 -8.23 -3.93 -15.12
C TYR A 196 -7.84 -2.46 -14.96
N ALA A 197 -8.40 -1.77 -13.97
CA ALA A 197 -7.99 -0.42 -13.63
C ALA A 197 -6.48 -0.37 -13.32
N ALA A 198 -5.98 -1.30 -12.50
CA ALA A 198 -4.56 -1.41 -12.21
C ALA A 198 -3.71 -1.69 -13.47
N VAL A 199 -4.16 -2.57 -14.38
CA VAL A 199 -3.50 -2.81 -15.68
C VAL A 199 -3.42 -1.51 -16.50
N ALA A 200 -4.52 -0.75 -16.57
CA ALA A 200 -4.56 0.52 -17.28
C ALA A 200 -3.58 1.55 -16.68
N GLN A 201 -3.48 1.62 -15.35
CA GLN A 201 -2.51 2.49 -14.66
C GLN A 201 -1.07 2.09 -14.94
N VAL A 202 -0.74 0.78 -14.91
CA VAL A 202 0.61 0.31 -15.23
C VAL A 202 0.99 0.67 -16.67
N ARG A 203 0.11 0.43 -17.65
CA ARG A 203 0.36 0.85 -19.04
C ARG A 203 0.52 2.36 -19.16
N GLY A 204 -0.32 3.13 -18.48
CA GLY A 204 -0.24 4.60 -18.46
C GLY A 204 1.10 5.10 -17.91
N LEU A 205 1.58 4.52 -16.80
CA LEU A 205 2.89 4.82 -16.23
C LEU A 205 4.03 4.50 -17.21
N LEU A 206 3.97 3.35 -17.88
CA LEU A 206 5.00 2.95 -18.86
C LEU A 206 5.02 3.87 -20.07
N TRP A 207 3.86 4.28 -20.58
CA TRP A 207 3.77 5.29 -21.65
C TRP A 207 4.35 6.63 -21.22
N GLN A 208 3.97 7.09 -20.02
CA GLN A 208 4.48 8.34 -19.46
C GLN A 208 5.99 8.29 -19.22
N ALA A 209 6.55 7.13 -18.92
CA ALA A 209 7.99 6.93 -18.77
C ALA A 209 8.74 6.69 -20.09
N GLY A 210 8.08 6.85 -21.26
CA GLY A 210 8.71 6.62 -22.56
C GLY A 210 9.07 5.15 -22.82
N ARG A 211 8.42 4.20 -22.14
CA ARG A 211 8.66 2.75 -22.23
C ARG A 211 7.62 2.07 -23.12
N ALA A 212 7.55 2.50 -24.37
CA ALA A 212 6.52 2.10 -25.33
C ALA A 212 6.39 0.58 -25.51
N GLU A 213 7.52 -0.10 -25.67
CA GLU A 213 7.56 -1.54 -25.87
C GLU A 213 7.03 -2.28 -24.63
N ALA A 214 7.56 -1.95 -23.45
CA ALA A 214 7.05 -2.50 -22.18
C ALA A 214 5.55 -2.20 -21.95
N ALA A 215 5.05 -1.04 -22.37
CA ALA A 215 3.62 -0.71 -22.29
C ALA A 215 2.76 -1.56 -23.23
N ALA A 216 3.30 -1.97 -24.38
CA ALA A 216 2.61 -2.77 -25.38
C ALA A 216 2.54 -4.25 -25.00
N ASN A 217 3.66 -4.87 -24.63
CA ASN A 217 3.73 -6.31 -24.37
C ASN A 217 4.37 -6.71 -23.03
N GLY A 218 5.01 -5.79 -22.31
CA GLY A 218 5.74 -6.09 -21.07
C GLY A 218 7.20 -6.51 -21.26
N ALA A 219 7.81 -6.28 -22.42
CA ALA A 219 9.23 -6.62 -22.64
C ALA A 219 10.13 -5.96 -21.59
N GLY A 220 10.94 -6.77 -20.91
CA GLY A 220 11.87 -6.34 -19.85
C GLY A 220 11.21 -5.81 -18.56
N LEU A 221 9.88 -5.84 -18.48
CA LEU A 221 9.12 -5.34 -17.33
C LEU A 221 9.08 -6.36 -16.20
N THR A 222 9.37 -5.89 -14.99
CA THR A 222 8.98 -6.58 -13.75
C THR A 222 7.96 -5.75 -12.98
N VAL A 223 6.83 -6.35 -12.65
CA VAL A 223 5.78 -5.75 -11.82
C VAL A 223 5.79 -6.36 -10.42
N LEU A 224 5.86 -5.52 -9.39
CA LEU A 224 5.72 -5.92 -7.99
C LEU A 224 4.28 -5.65 -7.53
N ASP A 225 3.45 -6.68 -7.43
CA ASP A 225 2.07 -6.58 -6.93
C ASP A 225 2.04 -6.76 -5.41
N VAL A 226 1.88 -5.64 -4.70
CA VAL A 226 2.08 -5.55 -3.25
C VAL A 226 0.75 -5.61 -2.50
N CYS A 227 0.67 -6.51 -1.51
CA CYS A 227 -0.58 -6.99 -0.90
C CYS A 227 -1.54 -7.57 -1.95
N SER A 228 -0.99 -8.44 -2.80
CA SER A 228 -1.66 -8.98 -3.98
C SER A 228 -2.91 -9.81 -3.68
N GLY A 229 -3.10 -10.24 -2.43
CA GLY A 229 -4.15 -11.17 -2.06
C GLY A 229 -4.12 -12.42 -2.95
N LYS A 230 -5.28 -12.80 -3.49
CA LYS A 230 -5.42 -13.97 -4.36
C LYS A 230 -4.90 -13.78 -5.79
N GLY A 231 -4.31 -12.62 -6.13
CA GLY A 231 -3.56 -12.46 -7.38
C GLY A 231 -4.36 -12.25 -8.66
N LEU A 232 -5.64 -11.86 -8.61
CA LEU A 232 -6.39 -11.58 -9.85
C LEU A 232 -5.75 -10.44 -10.66
N THR A 233 -5.29 -9.37 -9.99
CA THR A 233 -4.54 -8.27 -10.61
C THR A 233 -3.29 -8.79 -11.31
N SER A 234 -2.48 -9.59 -10.63
CA SER A 234 -1.29 -10.22 -11.21
C SER A 234 -1.59 -11.12 -12.42
N VAL A 235 -2.65 -11.94 -12.36
CA VAL A 235 -3.09 -12.77 -13.49
C VAL A 235 -3.46 -11.88 -14.68
N LEU A 236 -4.24 -10.82 -14.48
CA LEU A 236 -4.65 -9.95 -15.59
C LEU A 236 -3.50 -9.10 -16.13
N LEU A 237 -2.59 -8.63 -15.28
CA LEU A 237 -1.34 -7.97 -15.70
C LEU A 237 -0.54 -8.88 -16.64
N ARG A 238 -0.35 -10.16 -16.27
CA ARG A 238 0.33 -11.12 -17.14
C ARG A 238 -0.37 -11.34 -18.47
N ARG A 239 -1.70 -11.41 -18.48
CA ARG A 239 -2.45 -11.61 -19.74
C ARG A 239 -2.40 -10.38 -20.64
N ALA A 240 -2.44 -9.18 -20.06
CA ALA A 240 -2.36 -7.93 -20.79
C ALA A 240 -0.92 -7.56 -21.22
N LEU A 241 0.08 -8.03 -20.48
CA LEU A 241 1.51 -7.79 -20.71
C LEU A 241 2.22 -9.15 -20.76
N PRO A 242 2.11 -9.88 -21.89
CA PRO A 242 2.54 -11.27 -22.00
C PRO A 242 4.03 -11.52 -21.72
N GLU A 243 4.88 -10.51 -21.86
CA GLU A 243 6.33 -10.58 -21.63
C GLU A 243 6.76 -10.17 -20.23
N ALA A 244 5.87 -9.53 -19.47
CA ALA A 244 6.19 -9.09 -18.12
C ALA A 244 6.41 -10.27 -17.17
N ARG A 245 7.34 -10.08 -16.23
CA ARG A 245 7.39 -10.84 -14.98
C ARG A 245 6.52 -10.14 -13.95
N VAL A 246 5.71 -10.89 -13.19
CA VAL A 246 4.94 -10.31 -12.09
C VAL A 246 5.24 -11.09 -10.82
N VAL A 247 5.64 -10.36 -9.77
CA VAL A 247 5.98 -10.92 -8.47
C VAL A 247 4.96 -10.39 -7.45
N MET A 248 4.23 -11.31 -6.86
CA MET A 248 3.21 -11.07 -5.86
C MET A 248 3.81 -11.08 -4.46
N PHE A 249 3.42 -10.12 -3.64
CA PHE A 249 3.81 -10.05 -2.23
C PHE A 249 2.58 -9.97 -1.34
N ASP A 250 2.47 -10.88 -0.37
CA ASP A 250 1.43 -10.82 0.66
C ASP A 250 1.92 -11.45 1.97
N LEU A 251 1.34 -11.04 3.09
CA LEU A 251 1.64 -11.61 4.41
C LEU A 251 0.90 -12.93 4.65
N ASN A 252 -0.15 -13.22 3.87
CA ASN A 252 -0.96 -14.42 4.04
C ASN A 252 -0.42 -15.60 3.21
N GLY A 253 0.37 -16.46 3.85
CA GLY A 253 0.90 -17.68 3.23
C GLY A 253 -0.12 -18.82 3.06
N GLU A 254 -1.35 -18.66 3.55
CA GLU A 254 -2.40 -19.69 3.49
C GLU A 254 -3.35 -19.52 2.30
N MET A 255 -3.09 -18.52 1.44
CA MET A 255 -3.93 -18.27 0.27
C MET A 255 -3.83 -19.43 -0.73
N GLU A 256 -4.96 -19.71 -1.39
CA GLU A 256 -5.01 -20.70 -2.46
C GLU A 256 -4.52 -20.06 -3.76
N LEU A 257 -3.29 -20.39 -4.15
CA LEU A 257 -2.54 -19.75 -5.24
C LEU A 257 -2.21 -20.72 -6.39
N SER A 258 -2.94 -21.83 -6.53
CA SER A 258 -2.65 -22.84 -7.57
C SER A 258 -2.76 -22.32 -9.00
N HIS A 259 -3.46 -21.20 -9.21
CA HIS A 259 -3.56 -20.56 -10.52
C HIS A 259 -2.24 -19.90 -10.95
N LEU A 260 -1.33 -19.60 -10.02
CA LEU A 260 0.00 -19.08 -10.34
C LEU A 260 0.88 -20.15 -10.99
N ALA A 261 0.72 -21.43 -10.61
CA ALA A 261 1.45 -22.54 -11.22
C ALA A 261 1.17 -22.75 -12.71
N LEU A 262 0.15 -22.08 -13.26
CA LEU A 262 -0.18 -22.09 -14.68
C LEU A 262 0.70 -21.14 -15.51
N ASP A 263 1.49 -20.29 -14.87
CA ASP A 263 2.30 -19.26 -15.53
C ASP A 263 3.67 -19.11 -14.83
N PRO A 264 4.78 -19.53 -15.45
CA PRO A 264 6.10 -19.48 -14.83
C PRO A 264 6.65 -18.06 -14.65
N ARG A 265 5.95 -17.04 -15.16
CA ARG A 265 6.30 -15.63 -14.96
C ARG A 265 5.48 -14.98 -13.83
N LEU A 266 4.66 -15.76 -13.14
CA LEU A 266 3.98 -15.38 -11.90
C LEU A 266 4.69 -16.01 -10.71
N ASP A 267 5.28 -15.17 -9.88
CA ASP A 267 5.89 -15.58 -8.63
C ASP A 267 5.07 -15.10 -7.44
N PHE A 268 5.09 -15.84 -6.33
CA PHE A 268 4.57 -15.39 -5.04
C PHE A 268 5.65 -15.45 -3.98
N VAL A 269 5.74 -14.38 -3.20
CA VAL A 269 6.64 -14.23 -2.07
C VAL A 269 5.83 -13.86 -0.84
N LEU A 270 5.89 -14.72 0.18
CA LEU A 270 5.35 -14.40 1.50
C LEU A 270 6.19 -13.28 2.12
N LEU A 271 5.62 -12.09 2.32
CA LEU A 271 6.37 -10.93 2.79
C LEU A 271 5.54 -10.04 3.71
N ASP A 272 6.08 -9.77 4.90
CA ASP A 272 5.66 -8.61 5.69
C ASP A 272 6.38 -7.37 5.16
N LEU A 273 5.63 -6.41 4.61
CA LEU A 273 6.19 -5.14 4.13
C LEU A 273 6.82 -4.29 5.23
N PHE A 274 6.44 -4.52 6.49
CA PHE A 274 7.05 -3.85 7.64
C PHE A 274 8.32 -4.53 8.13
N SER A 275 8.66 -5.72 7.60
CA SER A 275 9.92 -6.38 7.94
C SER A 275 11.12 -5.56 7.48
N ARG A 276 12.25 -5.79 8.16
CA ARG A 276 13.55 -5.22 7.78
C ARG A 276 14.09 -5.79 6.47
N GLU A 277 13.66 -7.00 6.12
CA GLU A 277 14.09 -7.73 4.93
C GLU A 277 13.36 -7.24 3.66
N ALA A 278 12.19 -6.60 3.80
CA ALA A 278 11.36 -6.20 2.67
C ALA A 278 12.09 -5.38 1.59
N PRO A 279 12.91 -4.35 1.92
CA PRO A 279 13.65 -3.62 0.89
C PRO A 279 14.58 -4.51 0.07
N ALA A 280 15.36 -5.38 0.73
CA ALA A 280 16.31 -6.27 0.06
C ALA A 280 15.59 -7.30 -0.82
N ILE A 281 14.51 -7.89 -0.32
CA ILE A 281 13.71 -8.86 -1.07
C ILE A 281 13.05 -8.22 -2.30
N LEU A 282 12.50 -7.00 -2.17
CA LEU A 282 11.92 -6.30 -3.31
C LEU A 282 12.99 -5.95 -4.36
N HIS A 283 14.17 -5.52 -3.93
CA HIS A 283 15.28 -5.21 -4.82
C HIS A 283 15.79 -6.44 -5.57
N GLU A 284 16.01 -7.57 -4.88
CA GLU A 284 16.40 -8.85 -5.49
C GLU A 284 15.43 -9.25 -6.63
N ARG A 285 14.13 -9.02 -6.43
CA ARG A 285 13.11 -9.39 -7.42
C ARG A 285 13.10 -8.50 -8.66
N LEU A 286 13.75 -7.33 -8.60
CA LEU A 286 13.92 -6.42 -9.72
C LEU A 286 15.22 -6.67 -10.51
N GLU A 287 16.13 -7.49 -10.01
CA GLU A 287 17.40 -7.79 -10.68
C GLU A 287 17.15 -8.34 -12.09
N GLY A 288 17.87 -7.77 -13.07
CA GLY A 288 17.77 -8.13 -14.49
C GLY A 288 16.56 -7.53 -15.23
N SER A 289 15.69 -6.78 -14.55
CA SER A 289 14.63 -6.02 -15.22
C SER A 289 15.18 -4.74 -15.87
N THR A 290 14.61 -4.34 -17.01
CA THR A 290 14.91 -3.04 -17.63
C THR A 290 14.00 -1.95 -17.10
N VAL A 291 12.81 -2.33 -16.63
CA VAL A 291 11.82 -1.44 -16.02
C VAL A 291 11.15 -2.14 -14.85
N GLY A 292 11.13 -1.50 -13.69
CA GLY A 292 10.41 -1.96 -12.50
C GLY A 292 9.18 -1.10 -12.19
N VAL A 293 8.02 -1.74 -12.02
CA VAL A 293 6.78 -1.06 -11.60
C VAL A 293 6.22 -1.68 -10.34
N ALA A 294 5.93 -0.88 -9.32
CA ALA A 294 5.23 -1.36 -8.13
C ALA A 294 3.74 -1.00 -8.15
N VAL A 295 2.87 -1.95 -7.80
CA VAL A 295 1.42 -1.79 -7.79
C VAL A 295 0.90 -2.12 -6.40
N GLY A 296 0.19 -1.17 -5.79
CA GLY A 296 -0.50 -1.38 -4.51
C GLY A 296 -2.00 -1.18 -4.67
N THR A 297 -2.77 -2.26 -4.72
CA THR A 297 -4.24 -2.17 -4.67
C THR A 297 -4.74 -2.53 -3.28
N HIS A 298 -5.80 -1.87 -2.82
CA HIS A 298 -6.42 -2.15 -1.51
C HIS A 298 -5.52 -1.97 -0.29
N LEU A 299 -4.49 -1.14 -0.39
CA LEU A 299 -3.66 -0.85 0.78
C LEU A 299 -4.43 0.03 1.78
N CYS A 300 -4.37 -0.34 3.06
CA CYS A 300 -4.85 0.53 4.13
C CYS A 300 -3.88 1.72 4.33
N GLY A 301 -4.27 2.76 5.06
CA GLY A 301 -3.42 3.94 5.27
C GLY A 301 -1.99 3.62 5.73
N ALA A 302 -1.81 2.71 6.70
CA ALA A 302 -0.47 2.32 7.17
C ALA A 302 0.33 1.53 6.12
N LEU A 303 -0.31 0.55 5.45
CA LEU A 303 0.33 -0.22 4.38
C LEU A 303 0.66 0.67 3.17
N SER A 304 -0.20 1.63 2.85
CA SER A 304 -0.01 2.61 1.78
C SER A 304 1.22 3.46 2.04
N SER A 305 1.34 4.04 3.25
CA SER A 305 2.52 4.82 3.61
C SER A 305 3.80 3.97 3.56
N ARG A 306 3.75 2.72 3.99
CA ARG A 306 4.92 1.82 3.91
C ARG A 306 5.28 1.47 2.48
N PHE A 307 4.30 1.15 1.64
CA PHE A 307 4.47 0.91 0.21
C PHE A 307 5.11 2.10 -0.48
N ILE A 308 4.60 3.32 -0.25
CA ILE A 308 5.15 4.56 -0.82
C ILE A 308 6.62 4.73 -0.42
N SER A 309 6.95 4.58 0.87
CA SER A 309 8.32 4.73 1.36
C SER A 309 9.28 3.73 0.70
N LEU A 310 8.87 2.45 0.58
CA LEU A 310 9.66 1.43 -0.12
C LEU A 310 9.81 1.75 -1.61
N ALA A 311 8.72 2.08 -2.29
CA ALA A 311 8.74 2.35 -3.73
C ALA A 311 9.54 3.62 -4.09
N ALA A 312 9.47 4.65 -3.25
CA ALA A 312 10.23 5.88 -3.42
C ALA A 312 11.75 5.66 -3.21
N SER A 313 12.13 4.90 -2.18
CA SER A 313 13.53 4.70 -1.79
C SER A 313 14.28 3.62 -2.58
N LEU A 314 13.60 2.61 -3.10
CA LEU A 314 14.27 1.50 -3.80
C LEU A 314 14.72 1.90 -5.21
N GLU A 315 16.00 1.70 -5.48
CA GLU A 315 16.55 1.70 -6.83
C GLU A 315 16.02 0.49 -7.63
N GLY A 316 15.71 0.71 -8.91
CA GLY A 316 15.08 -0.29 -9.78
C GLY A 316 13.55 -0.21 -9.86
N ILE A 317 12.88 0.54 -8.97
CA ILE A 317 11.48 0.92 -9.17
C ILE A 317 11.45 2.24 -9.94
N ASP A 318 11.05 2.18 -11.20
CA ASP A 318 10.95 3.33 -12.10
C ASP A 318 9.61 4.05 -11.98
N ALA A 319 8.55 3.32 -11.65
CA ALA A 319 7.22 3.87 -11.48
C ALA A 319 6.42 3.08 -10.46
N PHE A 320 5.40 3.69 -9.87
CA PHE A 320 4.46 2.96 -9.04
C PHE A 320 3.06 3.57 -9.06
N THR A 321 2.06 2.73 -8.81
CA THR A 321 0.67 3.17 -8.66
C THR A 321 0.05 2.59 -7.39
N LEU A 322 -0.80 3.39 -6.74
CA LEU A 322 -1.45 3.06 -5.49
C LEU A 322 -2.94 3.41 -5.56
N CYS A 323 -3.80 2.41 -5.33
CA CYS A 323 -5.23 2.62 -5.07
C CYS A 323 -5.53 2.26 -3.60
N PRO A 324 -5.54 3.25 -2.68
CA PRO A 324 -5.75 2.99 -1.26
C PRO A 324 -7.20 2.61 -0.99
N CYS A 325 -7.47 1.84 0.07
CA CYS A 325 -8.85 1.44 0.40
C CYS A 325 -9.35 1.89 1.78
N CYS A 326 -8.52 1.94 2.82
CA CYS A 326 -9.05 2.01 4.19
C CYS A 326 -8.35 3.01 5.10
N LEU A 327 -9.15 3.69 5.93
CA LEU A 327 -8.74 4.65 6.97
C LEU A 327 -8.39 3.93 8.28
N LYS A 328 -7.43 3.00 8.24
CA LYS A 328 -6.90 2.34 9.44
C LYS A 328 -5.65 3.06 9.94
N GLY A 329 -5.39 2.95 11.24
CA GLY A 329 -4.22 3.53 11.90
C GLY A 329 -4.30 5.03 12.17
N SER A 330 -3.19 5.61 12.60
CA SER A 330 -3.06 7.03 12.97
C SER A 330 -3.40 7.97 11.81
N LEU A 331 -2.93 7.67 10.60
CA LEU A 331 -3.26 8.42 9.38
C LEU A 331 -4.79 8.46 9.16
N GLY A 332 -5.48 7.33 9.35
CA GLY A 332 -6.93 7.27 9.22
C GLY A 332 -7.67 8.21 10.19
N HIS A 333 -7.19 8.34 11.44
CA HIS A 333 -7.76 9.29 12.40
C HIS A 333 -7.49 10.75 11.99
N GLN A 334 -6.30 11.06 11.49
CA GLN A 334 -5.95 12.39 11.01
C GLN A 334 -6.80 12.78 9.80
N VAL A 335 -6.92 11.88 8.82
CA VAL A 335 -7.75 12.07 7.62
C VAL A 335 -9.21 12.31 8.00
N LYS A 336 -9.79 11.52 8.92
CA LYS A 336 -11.18 11.74 9.37
C LYS A 336 -11.38 13.12 10.02
N ARG A 337 -10.41 13.58 10.83
CA ARG A 337 -10.47 14.92 11.44
C ARG A 337 -10.38 16.01 10.37
N ARG A 338 -9.42 15.90 9.44
CA ARG A 338 -9.22 16.85 8.34
C ARG A 338 -10.44 16.89 7.41
N ALA A 339 -10.98 15.74 7.02
CA ALA A 339 -12.19 15.63 6.21
C ALA A 339 -13.41 16.29 6.86
N LYS A 340 -13.63 16.07 8.17
CA LYS A 340 -14.68 16.76 8.93
C LYS A 340 -14.50 18.27 8.94
N GLN A 341 -13.27 18.76 9.11
CA GLN A 341 -12.97 20.20 9.10
C GLN A 341 -13.19 20.84 7.73
N LEU A 342 -12.89 20.11 6.66
CA LEU A 342 -13.02 20.58 5.28
C LEU A 342 -14.43 20.38 4.69
N GLY A 343 -15.29 19.59 5.33
CA GLY A 343 -16.60 19.21 4.77
C GLY A 343 -16.48 18.33 3.53
N ARG A 344 -15.44 17.48 3.45
CA ARG A 344 -15.14 16.62 2.28
C ARG A 344 -15.28 15.15 2.62
N SER A 345 -15.33 14.30 1.58
CA SER A 345 -15.32 12.85 1.79
C SER A 345 -14.01 12.41 2.45
N ASN A 346 -14.07 11.39 3.31
CA ASN A 346 -12.85 10.87 3.94
C ASN A 346 -11.90 10.22 2.92
N TYR A 347 -12.43 9.74 1.79
CA TYR A 347 -11.63 9.07 0.77
C TYR A 347 -10.81 10.06 -0.04
N ASP A 348 -11.39 11.18 -0.48
CA ASP A 348 -10.65 12.21 -1.21
C ASP A 348 -9.51 12.77 -0.36
N VAL A 349 -9.78 13.03 0.92
CA VAL A 349 -8.76 13.53 1.85
C VAL A 349 -7.69 12.46 2.14
N LEU A 350 -8.03 11.16 2.11
CA LEU A 350 -7.04 10.08 2.21
C LEU A 350 -6.08 10.10 1.01
N VAL A 351 -6.64 10.17 -0.20
CA VAL A 351 -5.87 10.17 -1.44
C VAL A 351 -4.93 11.37 -1.48
N GLU A 352 -5.43 12.58 -1.15
CA GLU A 352 -4.60 13.78 -1.04
C GLU A 352 -3.51 13.65 0.03
N SER A 353 -3.85 13.13 1.20
CA SER A 353 -2.86 12.96 2.28
C SER A 353 -1.78 11.94 1.90
N LEU A 354 -2.13 10.89 1.17
CA LEU A 354 -1.14 9.93 0.66
C LEU A 354 -0.32 10.50 -0.50
N ALA A 355 -0.89 11.38 -1.32
CA ALA A 355 -0.16 12.11 -2.35
C ALA A 355 0.90 13.03 -1.72
N GLU A 356 0.54 13.73 -0.63
CA GLU A 356 1.47 14.53 0.18
C GLU A 356 2.61 13.64 0.73
N VAL A 357 2.32 12.41 1.17
CA VAL A 357 3.33 11.43 1.59
C VAL A 357 4.22 11.00 0.42
N CYS A 358 3.67 10.74 -0.78
CA CYS A 358 4.48 10.43 -1.97
C CYS A 358 5.50 11.53 -2.27
N VAL A 359 5.05 12.79 -2.28
CA VAL A 359 5.95 13.94 -2.49
C VAL A 359 7.03 13.93 -1.42
N HIS A 360 6.67 13.84 -0.14
CA HIS A 360 7.65 13.85 0.95
C HIS A 360 8.69 12.73 0.84
N GLU A 361 8.27 11.49 0.60
CA GLU A 361 9.19 10.34 0.51
C GLU A 361 10.11 10.44 -0.72
N LEU A 362 9.61 10.95 -1.85
CA LEU A 362 10.45 11.23 -3.03
C LEU A 362 11.48 12.32 -2.73
N GLN A 363 11.09 13.40 -2.03
CA GLN A 363 12.00 14.46 -1.62
C GLN A 363 13.09 13.94 -0.68
N THR A 364 12.73 13.11 0.30
CA THR A 364 13.70 12.49 1.22
C THR A 364 14.66 11.56 0.47
N ALA A 365 14.15 10.69 -0.41
CA ALA A 365 14.98 9.80 -1.22
C ALA A 365 15.96 10.58 -2.11
N VAL A 366 15.56 11.74 -2.61
CA VAL A 366 16.43 12.65 -3.35
C VAL A 366 17.46 13.33 -2.42
N CYS A 367 17.13 13.73 -1.20
CA CYS A 367 18.06 14.42 -0.31
C CYS A 367 19.18 13.54 0.27
N ASP A 368 18.88 12.27 0.57
CA ASP A 368 19.80 11.37 1.29
C ASP A 368 21.00 10.92 0.45
N ASP A 369 20.90 11.00 -0.87
CA ASP A 369 22.01 10.66 -1.76
C ASP A 369 22.89 11.92 -2.04
N VAL A 370 23.88 12.10 -1.18
CA VAL A 370 24.75 13.29 -1.10
C VAL A 370 25.71 13.42 -2.30
N ALA A 371 25.98 12.34 -3.04
CA ALA A 371 26.92 12.30 -4.17
C ALA A 371 26.32 12.88 -5.49
N ALA A 372 25.04 13.18 -5.47
CA ALA A 372 24.19 13.33 -6.65
C ALA A 372 23.68 14.77 -6.91
N ARG A 373 24.38 15.77 -6.38
CA ARG A 373 23.84 17.12 -6.20
C ARG A 373 23.57 17.93 -7.48
N SER A 374 24.20 17.62 -8.62
CA SER A 374 23.97 18.37 -9.87
C SER A 374 22.74 17.87 -10.64
N TRP A 375 22.49 16.56 -10.71
CA TRP A 375 21.35 15.98 -11.43
C TRP A 375 20.00 16.17 -10.70
N LYS A 376 20.03 16.41 -9.39
CA LYS A 376 18.83 16.54 -8.56
C LYS A 376 18.06 17.84 -8.76
N ARG A 377 18.68 18.89 -9.30
CA ARG A 377 18.05 20.21 -9.41
C ARG A 377 16.99 20.25 -10.54
N GLU A 378 17.22 19.59 -11.66
CA GLU A 378 16.23 19.46 -12.75
C GLU A 378 15.05 18.55 -12.33
N ARG A 379 15.36 17.42 -11.69
CA ARG A 379 14.35 16.48 -11.17
C ARG A 379 13.49 17.11 -10.06
N TRP A 380 14.05 18.04 -9.29
CA TRP A 380 13.31 18.84 -8.31
C TRP A 380 12.31 19.78 -8.98
N HIS A 381 12.69 20.48 -10.06
CA HIS A 381 11.75 21.31 -10.80
C HIS A 381 10.63 20.49 -11.45
N ALA A 382 10.91 19.26 -11.92
CA ALA A 382 9.87 18.34 -12.40
C ALA A 382 8.90 17.89 -11.29
N LEU A 383 9.39 17.69 -10.06
CA LEU A 383 8.55 17.41 -8.89
C LEU A 383 7.66 18.61 -8.54
N GLU A 384 8.19 19.84 -8.63
CA GLU A 384 7.42 21.07 -8.44
C GLU A 384 6.35 21.27 -9.52
N ASN A 385 6.63 20.87 -10.76
CA ASN A 385 5.70 20.95 -11.90
C ASN A 385 4.61 19.87 -11.90
N ARG A 386 4.61 18.94 -10.92
CA ARG A 386 3.62 17.84 -10.78
C ARG A 386 3.58 16.82 -11.91
N ASP A 387 4.47 16.87 -12.90
CA ASP A 387 4.51 15.87 -13.98
C ASP A 387 4.85 14.47 -13.47
N VAL A 388 5.52 14.39 -12.33
CA VAL A 388 5.90 13.13 -11.66
C VAL A 388 4.73 12.48 -10.91
N LEU A 389 3.73 13.25 -10.46
CA LEU A 389 2.63 12.76 -9.62
C LEU A 389 1.27 13.02 -10.28
N ARG A 390 0.58 11.93 -10.60
CA ARG A 390 -0.77 11.97 -11.13
C ARG A 390 -1.77 11.42 -10.11
N LEU A 391 -2.79 12.22 -9.83
CA LEU A 391 -4.02 11.76 -9.20
C LEU A 391 -5.07 11.55 -10.29
N SER A 392 -5.64 10.36 -10.35
CA SER A 392 -6.72 10.06 -11.30
C SER A 392 -7.77 9.20 -10.63
N SER A 393 -9.04 9.47 -10.92
CA SER A 393 -10.13 8.56 -10.59
C SER A 393 -10.53 7.77 -11.82
N ASP A 394 -10.83 6.49 -11.63
CA ASP A 394 -11.27 5.59 -12.69
C ASP A 394 -12.80 5.39 -12.62
N PRO A 395 -13.58 6.06 -13.49
CA PRO A 395 -15.05 5.98 -13.43
C PRO A 395 -15.58 4.59 -13.80
N GLU A 396 -14.81 3.77 -14.53
CA GLU A 396 -15.21 2.44 -14.98
C GLU A 396 -15.04 1.38 -13.88
N MET A 397 -14.32 1.73 -12.82
CA MET A 397 -14.17 0.86 -11.67
C MET A 397 -15.39 0.96 -10.75
N LEU A 398 -16.14 -0.15 -10.65
CA LEU A 398 -17.35 -0.26 -9.80
C LEU A 398 -17.14 0.03 -8.31
N SER A 399 -15.89 0.10 -7.86
CA SER A 399 -15.54 0.40 -6.48
C SER A 399 -15.66 1.90 -6.23
N PRO A 400 -16.31 2.36 -5.16
CA PRO A 400 -16.32 3.80 -4.81
C PRO A 400 -14.93 4.31 -4.39
N LYS A 401 -13.95 3.42 -4.29
CA LYS A 401 -12.57 3.72 -3.94
C LYS A 401 -11.74 3.58 -5.21
N ASN A 402 -11.87 4.56 -6.09
CA ASN A 402 -11.36 4.50 -7.45
C ASN A 402 -10.30 5.50 -7.82
N SER A 403 -9.69 6.12 -6.82
CA SER A 403 -8.60 7.05 -7.06
C SER A 403 -7.26 6.33 -6.96
N PHE A 404 -6.44 6.57 -7.97
CA PHE A 404 -5.06 6.12 -8.06
C PHE A 404 -4.11 7.30 -7.84
N ILE A 405 -3.02 7.02 -7.13
CA ILE A 405 -1.85 7.88 -7.00
C ILE A 405 -0.75 7.20 -7.81
N SER A 406 -0.36 7.81 -8.92
CA SER A 406 0.58 7.24 -9.89
C SER A 406 1.82 8.12 -9.98
N ILE A 407 3.00 7.52 -9.85
CA ILE A 407 4.31 8.18 -9.82
C ILE A 407 5.23 7.59 -10.90
N VAL A 408 5.94 8.44 -11.65
CA VAL A 408 7.08 8.05 -12.49
C VAL A 408 8.35 8.70 -11.94
N LYS A 409 9.33 7.90 -11.51
CA LYS A 409 10.54 8.40 -10.84
C LYS A 409 11.57 9.00 -11.79
N GLY A 410 11.71 8.56 -13.05
CA GLY A 410 12.88 8.86 -13.91
C GLY A 410 12.67 9.78 -15.13
N ASP A 411 13.77 10.04 -15.85
CA ASP A 411 13.95 11.00 -16.98
C ASP A 411 13.18 10.65 -18.27
N GLY A 412 12.33 9.62 -18.23
CA GLY A 412 11.53 9.18 -19.37
C GLY A 412 10.24 9.96 -19.58
N ALA A 413 9.95 10.96 -18.74
CA ALA A 413 8.85 11.88 -19.02
C ALA A 413 9.11 12.55 -20.37
N PRO A 414 8.26 12.36 -21.39
CA PRO A 414 8.45 13.04 -22.66
C PRO A 414 8.54 14.54 -22.37
N GLN A 415 9.60 15.19 -22.87
CA GLN A 415 9.60 16.64 -22.97
C GLN A 415 8.43 17.00 -23.88
N LEU A 416 7.34 17.50 -23.28
CA LEU A 416 6.12 17.88 -23.99
C LEU A 416 6.36 19.01 -24.98
#